data_AF-A9NU98-F1
#
_entry.id   AF-A9NU98-F1
#
_cell.length_a   1.000
_cell.length_b   1.000
_cell.length_c   1.000
_cell.angle_alpha   90.00
_cell.angle_beta   90.00
_cell.angle_gamma   90.00
#
_symmetry.space_group_name_H-M   'P 1'
#
loop_
_entity.id
_entity.type
_entity.pdbx_description
1 polymer ?
#
loop_
_entity_poly.entity_id
_entity_poly.type
_entity_poly.pdbx_seq_one_letter_code
_entity_poly.pdbx_strand_id
1 'polypeptide(L)'
;MCSPREWSETNVYHCYNQTGPVQFEGFRPPVPPQVLIVKEVVESMSFPVTLMDITGLSQFRKDGHPSIYSSVLSNEEKKHPEKFGDCSHWCLPGVPDTWNELLYVTLLFMGFTK
;
A
#
# COMPACT_ATOMS: atom_id res chain seq x y z
N MET A 1 4.61 0.91 7.09
CA MET A 1 3.98 1.12 5.77
C MET A 1 4.05 2.58 5.32
N CYS A 2 4.01 3.58 6.21
CA CYS A 2 4.32 4.97 5.82
C CYS A 2 5.27 5.64 6.82
N SER A 3 6.45 5.03 6.98
CA SER A 3 7.55 5.59 7.76
C SER A 3 8.68 5.99 6.80
N PRO A 4 9.07 7.27 6.74
CA PRO A 4 10.18 7.74 5.89
C PRO A 4 11.50 6.99 6.13
N ARG A 5 11.70 6.48 7.34
CA ARG A 5 12.87 5.66 7.71
C ARG A 5 12.93 4.36 6.91
N GLU A 6 11.78 3.79 6.53
CA GLU A 6 11.70 2.60 5.67
C GLU A 6 12.29 2.90 4.28
N TRP A 7 12.22 4.15 3.81
CA TRP A 7 12.66 4.57 2.47
C TRP A 7 14.01 5.31 2.46
N SER A 8 14.75 5.29 3.56
CA SER A 8 16.02 6.03 3.74
C SER A 8 15.88 7.56 3.62
N GLU A 9 14.72 8.10 4.00
CA GLU A 9 14.44 9.55 3.96
C GLU A 9 14.29 10.11 5.39
N THR A 10 15.05 11.15 5.71
CA THR A 10 15.15 11.68 7.08
C THR A 10 14.44 13.01 7.31
N ASN A 11 14.03 13.72 6.24
CA ASN A 11 13.40 15.04 6.30
C ASN A 11 12.02 15.08 5.61
N VAL A 12 11.29 13.98 5.70
CA VAL A 12 9.97 13.82 5.10
C VAL A 12 8.97 13.52 6.21
N TYR A 13 7.76 14.08 6.12
CA TYR A 13 6.66 13.74 7.01
C TYR A 13 5.79 12.67 6.36
N HIS A 14 5.89 11.43 6.84
CA HIS A 14 5.10 10.31 6.32
C HIS A 14 5.14 10.22 4.78
N CYS A 15 3.99 10.22 4.11
CA CYS A 15 3.84 10.19 2.66
C CYS A 15 3.70 11.58 2.02
N TYR A 16 3.87 12.67 2.78
CA TYR A 16 3.73 14.03 2.25
C TYR A 16 4.81 14.37 1.23
N ASN A 17 4.41 15.02 0.13
CA ASN A 17 5.25 15.37 -1.02
C ASN A 17 6.01 14.20 -1.66
N GLN A 18 5.57 12.97 -1.45
CA GLN A 18 6.07 11.81 -2.18
C GLN A 18 5.36 11.72 -3.53
N THR A 19 6.09 11.94 -4.62
CA THR A 19 5.52 12.01 -5.98
C THR A 19 5.95 10.87 -6.89
N GLY A 20 6.80 9.97 -6.40
CA GLY A 20 7.21 8.77 -7.11
C GLY A 20 7.38 7.58 -6.16
N PRO A 21 7.35 6.36 -6.71
CA PRO A 21 7.56 5.16 -5.91
C PRO A 21 8.98 5.13 -5.35
N VAL A 22 9.23 4.27 -4.37
CA VAL A 22 10.58 4.05 -3.83
C VAL A 22 11.54 3.69 -4.97
N GLN A 23 12.54 4.54 -5.21
CA GLN A 23 13.52 4.39 -6.30
C GLN A 23 14.79 3.63 -5.87
N PHE A 24 14.96 3.38 -4.57
CA PHE A 24 16.17 2.76 -4.06
C PHE A 24 16.24 1.28 -4.46
N GLU A 25 17.20 0.90 -5.30
CA GLU A 25 17.37 -0.47 -5.80
C GLU A 25 17.59 -1.52 -4.69
N GLY A 26 18.15 -1.11 -3.54
CA GLY A 26 18.34 -1.97 -2.37
C GLY A 26 17.14 -2.04 -1.43
N PHE A 27 16.00 -1.43 -1.78
CA PHE A 27 14.85 -1.37 -0.90
C PHE A 27 14.27 -2.77 -0.69
N ARG A 28 14.31 -3.21 0.57
CA ARG A 28 13.64 -4.43 1.02
C ARG A 28 12.43 -4.02 1.85
N PRO A 29 11.20 -4.16 1.31
CA PRO A 29 10.01 -3.83 2.06
C PRO A 29 9.96 -4.60 3.38
N PRO A 30 9.79 -3.93 4.54
CA PRO A 30 9.73 -4.61 5.81
C PRO A 30 8.47 -5.48 5.85
N VAL A 31 8.60 -6.76 6.18
CA VAL A 31 7.45 -7.66 6.28
C VAL A 31 6.79 -7.45 7.65
N PRO A 32 5.54 -6.95 7.71
CA PRO A 32 4.84 -6.84 8.98
C PRO A 32 4.61 -8.23 9.58
N PRO A 33 4.78 -8.44 10.90
CA PRO A 33 4.56 -9.74 11.54
C PRO A 33 3.17 -10.34 11.25
N GLN A 34 2.16 -9.47 11.08
CA GLN A 34 0.79 -9.85 10.74
C GLN A 34 0.70 -10.59 9.40
N VAL A 35 1.56 -10.25 8.42
CA VAL A 35 1.58 -10.92 7.11
C VAL A 35 2.07 -12.36 7.25
N LEU A 36 3.02 -12.63 8.14
CA LEU A 36 3.49 -13.99 8.41
C LEU A 36 2.38 -14.85 9.02
N ILE A 37 1.63 -14.28 9.98
CA ILE A 37 0.49 -14.95 10.61
C ILE A 37 -0.60 -15.26 9.57
N VAL A 38 -0.93 -14.31 8.68
CA VAL A 38 -1.93 -14.54 7.62
C VAL A 38 -1.49 -15.67 6.69
N LYS A 39 -0.21 -15.72 6.30
CA LYS A 39 0.33 -16.80 5.46
C LYS A 39 0.19 -18.17 6.15
N GLU A 40 0.63 -18.27 7.40
CA GLU A 40 0.54 -19.51 8.19
C GLU A 40 -0.91 -19.98 8.36
N VAL A 41 -1.83 -19.07 8.68
CA VAL A 41 -3.25 -19.40 8.83
C VAL A 41 -3.83 -19.86 7.50
N VAL A 42 -3.61 -19.13 6.40
CA VAL A 42 -4.14 -19.52 5.08
C VAL A 42 -3.61 -20.89 4.63
N GLU A 43 -2.33 -21.19 4.87
CA GLU A 43 -1.72 -22.48 4.54
C GLU A 43 -2.31 -23.67 5.33
N SER A 44 -2.83 -23.40 6.53
CA SER A 44 -3.43 -24.42 7.42
C SER A 44 -4.96 -24.55 7.28
N MET A 45 -5.60 -23.74 6.44
CA MET A 45 -7.05 -23.79 6.26
C MET A 45 -7.48 -25.09 5.55
N SER A 46 -8.55 -25.71 6.04
CA SER A 46 -9.16 -26.88 5.39
C SER A 46 -9.88 -26.53 4.08
N PHE A 47 -10.39 -25.31 3.97
CA PHE A 47 -10.94 -24.77 2.74
C PHE A 47 -9.84 -24.02 1.97
N PRO A 48 -9.59 -24.35 0.69
CA PRO A 48 -8.52 -23.74 -0.07
C PRO A 48 -8.80 -22.25 -0.31
N VAL A 49 -7.86 -21.41 0.10
CA VAL A 49 -7.89 -19.95 -0.13
C VAL A 49 -6.64 -19.55 -0.91
N THR A 50 -6.82 -18.79 -1.98
CA THR A 50 -5.71 -18.17 -2.71
C THR A 50 -5.42 -16.80 -2.11
N LEU A 51 -4.27 -16.64 -1.46
CA LEU A 51 -3.84 -15.37 -0.89
C LEU A 51 -3.24 -14.47 -1.97
N MET A 52 -3.87 -13.31 -2.21
CA MET A 52 -3.31 -12.27 -3.06
C MET A 52 -2.37 -11.38 -2.24
N ASP A 53 -1.07 -11.74 -2.19
CA ASP A 53 -0.06 -10.99 -1.42
C ASP A 53 0.39 -9.70 -2.15
N ILE A 54 -0.38 -8.63 -1.93
CA ILE A 54 -0.10 -7.27 -2.44
C ILE A 54 0.79 -6.45 -1.50
N THR A 55 1.29 -7.03 -0.40
CA THR A 55 1.99 -6.27 0.65
C THR A 55 3.25 -5.59 0.10
N GLY A 56 4.14 -6.39 -0.49
CA GLY A 56 5.44 -5.92 -0.96
C GLY A 56 5.31 -4.86 -2.06
N LEU A 57 4.49 -5.11 -3.09
CA LEU A 57 4.30 -4.16 -4.18
C LEU A 57 3.69 -2.83 -3.70
N SER A 58 2.76 -2.89 -2.74
CA SER A 58 2.12 -1.68 -2.21
C SER A 58 3.10 -0.85 -1.38
N GLN A 59 4.06 -1.47 -0.70
CA GLN A 59 5.09 -0.76 0.08
C GLN A 59 6.07 0.06 -0.77
N PHE A 60 6.20 -0.24 -2.08
CA PHE A 60 6.94 0.63 -3.00
C PHE A 60 6.19 1.92 -3.32
N ARG A 61 4.87 1.96 -3.14
CA ARG A 61 3.99 3.03 -3.62
C ARG A 61 3.75 4.12 -2.58
N LYS A 62 4.83 4.65 -1.99
CA LYS A 62 4.74 5.79 -1.04
C LYS A 62 4.04 7.04 -1.62
N ASP A 63 4.03 7.15 -2.94
CA ASP A 63 3.38 8.18 -3.75
C ASP A 63 1.87 7.99 -3.95
N GLY A 64 1.35 6.79 -3.67
CA GLY A 64 -0.05 6.45 -3.97
C GLY A 64 -1.08 6.98 -2.99
N HIS A 65 -0.65 7.63 -1.91
CA HIS A 65 -1.52 8.05 -0.81
C HIS A 65 -2.11 9.45 -1.01
N PRO A 66 -3.33 9.73 -0.50
CA PRO A 66 -3.93 11.07 -0.54
C PRO A 66 -3.15 12.13 0.22
N SER A 67 -2.42 11.75 1.28
CA SER A 67 -1.77 12.70 2.18
C SER A 67 -2.78 13.76 2.67
N ILE A 68 -2.51 15.05 2.45
CA ILE A 68 -3.41 16.16 2.83
C ILE A 68 -4.52 16.44 1.81
N TYR A 69 -4.55 15.74 0.67
CA TYR A 69 -5.50 16.01 -0.42
C TYR A 69 -6.85 15.31 -0.25
N SER A 70 -7.11 14.75 0.94
CA SER A 70 -8.42 14.22 1.29
C SER A 70 -9.48 15.33 1.37
N SER A 71 -10.70 15.01 0.93
CA SER A 71 -11.84 15.94 0.93
C SER A 71 -12.38 16.26 2.33
N VAL A 72 -11.98 15.48 3.33
CA VAL A 72 -12.44 15.64 4.73
C VAL A 72 -11.63 16.66 5.53
N LEU A 73 -10.46 17.08 5.03
CA LEU A 73 -9.58 18.01 5.74
C LEU A 73 -9.91 19.47 5.41
N SER A 74 -10.02 20.30 6.45
CA SER A 74 -10.11 21.75 6.33
C SER A 74 -8.81 22.37 5.79
N ASN A 75 -8.89 23.61 5.32
CA ASN A 75 -7.71 24.34 4.84
C ASN A 75 -6.65 24.55 5.93
N GLU A 76 -7.04 24.59 7.21
CA GLU A 76 -6.09 24.73 8.31
C GLU A 76 -5.37 23.40 8.60
N GLU A 77 -6.10 22.29 8.59
CA GLU A 77 -5.53 20.95 8.77
C GLU A 77 -4.55 20.59 7.65
N LYS A 78 -4.84 21.02 6.41
CA LYS A 78 -3.95 20.82 5.25
C LYS A 78 -2.57 21.48 5.42
N LYS A 79 -2.44 22.49 6.27
CA LYS A 79 -1.13 23.12 6.59
C LYS A 79 -0.27 22.27 7.53
N HIS A 80 -0.84 21.22 8.11
CA HIS A 80 -0.21 20.35 9.10
C HIS A 80 -0.14 18.89 8.61
N PRO A 81 0.58 18.61 7.50
CA PRO A 81 0.70 17.27 6.94
C PRO A 81 1.27 16.24 7.91
N GLU A 82 2.07 16.66 8.88
CA GLU A 82 2.65 15.83 9.93
C GLU A 82 1.61 15.27 10.92
N LYS A 83 0.42 15.88 10.99
CA LYS A 83 -0.67 15.43 11.87
C LYS A 83 -1.84 14.84 11.11
N PHE A 84 -2.17 15.41 9.95
CA PHE A 84 -3.40 15.10 9.22
C PHE A 84 -3.16 14.39 7.89
N GLY A 85 -1.90 14.15 7.50
CA GLY A 85 -1.59 13.42 6.28
C GLY A 85 -2.14 11.99 6.34
N ASP A 86 -3.04 11.66 5.41
CA ASP A 86 -3.56 10.31 5.25
C ASP A 86 -2.59 9.45 4.43
N CYS A 87 -1.95 8.52 5.11
CA CYS A 87 -1.00 7.57 4.53
C CYS A 87 -1.46 6.11 4.68
N SER A 88 -2.77 5.93 4.88
CA SER A 88 -3.40 4.60 5.02
C SER A 88 -4.31 4.29 3.84
N HIS A 89 -4.97 5.30 3.28
CA HIS A 89 -5.80 5.16 2.09
C HIS A 89 -5.02 5.40 0.80
N TRP A 90 -5.65 5.15 -0.34
CA TRP A 90 -5.06 5.28 -1.66
C TRP A 90 -5.85 6.27 -2.52
N CYS A 91 -5.15 7.06 -3.32
CA CYS A 91 -5.76 7.82 -4.39
C CYS A 91 -6.36 6.89 -5.45
N LEU A 92 -7.41 7.38 -6.12
CA LEU A 92 -7.98 6.78 -7.31
C LEU A 92 -7.98 7.80 -8.47
N PRO A 93 -7.53 7.42 -9.67
CA PRO A 93 -6.89 6.14 -10.01
C PRO A 93 -5.53 5.95 -9.30
N GLY A 94 -5.11 4.71 -9.05
CA GLY A 94 -3.91 4.42 -8.26
C GLY A 94 -3.64 2.95 -7.94
N VAL A 95 -3.00 2.70 -6.80
CA VAL A 95 -2.54 1.37 -6.37
C VAL A 95 -3.67 0.32 -6.33
N PRO A 96 -4.90 0.64 -5.88
CA PRO A 96 -6.00 -0.32 -5.91
C PRO A 96 -6.38 -0.80 -7.31
N ASP A 97 -6.10 -0.03 -8.37
CA ASP A 97 -6.37 -0.45 -9.74
C ASP A 97 -5.47 -1.63 -10.12
N THR A 98 -4.18 -1.59 -9.74
CA THR A 98 -3.26 -2.72 -9.92
C THR A 98 -3.71 -3.95 -9.13
N TRP A 99 -4.27 -3.78 -7.93
CA TRP A 99 -4.84 -4.92 -7.17
C TRP A 99 -6.01 -5.55 -7.91
N ASN A 100 -6.87 -4.73 -8.52
CA ASN A 100 -7.99 -5.21 -9.32
C ASN A 100 -7.53 -5.94 -10.58
N GLU A 101 -6.47 -5.46 -11.24
CA GLU A 101 -5.87 -6.16 -12.39
C GLU A 101 -5.29 -7.52 -12.00
N LEU A 102 -4.55 -7.60 -10.88
CA LEU A 102 -4.03 -8.86 -10.36
C LEU A 102 -5.14 -9.84 -9.99
N LEU A 103 -6.21 -9.36 -9.35
CA LEU A 103 -7.38 -10.16 -9.03
C LEU A 103 -8.05 -10.69 -10.31
N TYR A 104 -8.27 -9.83 -11.30
CA TYR A 104 -8.88 -10.21 -12.57
C TYR A 104 -8.08 -11.31 -13.27
N VAL A 105 -6.76 -11.13 -13.40
CA VAL A 105 -5.86 -12.12 -14.00
C VAL A 105 -5.87 -13.43 -13.21
N THR A 106 -5.87 -13.37 -11.87
CA THR A 106 -5.96 -14.55 -11.01
C THR A 106 -7.23 -15.35 -11.26
N LEU A 107 -8.38 -14.66 -11.34
CA LEU A 107 -9.67 -15.29 -11.62
C LEU A 107 -9.71 -15.94 -13.01
N LEU A 108 -9.15 -15.27 -14.03
CA LEU A 108 -9.04 -15.85 -15.37
C LEU A 108 -8.20 -17.13 -15.38
N PHE A 109 -7.05 -17.14 -14.71
CA PHE A 109 -6.20 -18.34 -14.62
C PHE A 109 -6.85 -19.47 -13.81
N MET A 110 -7.73 -19.14 -12.87
CA MET A 110 -8.54 -20.11 -12.13
C MET A 110 -9.76 -20.64 -12.90
N GLY A 111 -9.97 -20.19 -14.15
CA GLY A 111 -11.06 -20.66 -15.00
C GLY A 111 -12.41 -19.97 -14.73
N PHE A 112 -12.43 -18.86 -13.99
CA PHE A 112 -13.61 -18.01 -13.86
C PHE A 112 -13.72 -17.10 -15.07
N THR A 113 -14.15 -17.65 -16.21
CA THR A 113 -14.55 -16.87 -17.38
C THR A 113 -16.04 -16.61 -17.35
N LYS A 114 -16.48 -15.50 -17.95
CA LYS A 114 -17.89 -15.31 -18.31
C LYS A 114 -18.36 -16.37 -19.29
#